data_AF-A0A822IY48-F1
#
_entry.id   AF-A0A822IY48-F1
#
_cell.length_a   1.000
_cell.length_b   1.000
_cell.length_c   1.000
_cell.angle_alpha   90.00
_cell.angle_beta   90.00
_cell.angle_gamma   90.00
#
_symmetry.space_group_name_H-M   'P 1'
#
loop_
_entity.id
_entity.type
_entity.pdbx_description
1 polymer ?
#
loop_
_entity_poly.entity_id
_entity_poly.type
_entity_poly.pdbx_seq_one_letter_code
_entity_poly.pdbx_strand_id
1 'polypeptide(L)' 'MKKVEIQTQTHLEIDGVEGFFIRKVTKFGNSAKVDCPKDYLGRTAYLVII' A
#
# COMPACT_ATOMS: atom_id res chain seq x y z
N MET A 1 10.11 10.21 -5.12
CA MET A 1 8.73 10.55 -4.72
C MET A 1 8.81 11.75 -3.79
N LYS A 2 7.90 12.72 -3.91
CA LYS A 2 7.71 13.71 -2.84
C LYS A 2 7.44 12.93 -1.54
N LYS A 3 7.97 13.41 -0.42
CA LYS A 3 7.80 12.75 0.88
C LYS A 3 6.30 12.72 1.19
N VAL A 4 5.68 11.56 1.06
CA VAL A 4 4.27 11.36 1.46
C VAL A 4 4.30 11.16 2.97
N GLU A 5 3.62 12.02 3.70
CA GLU A 5 3.50 11.88 5.15
C GLU A 5 2.63 10.66 5.48
N ILE A 6 3.14 9.78 6.33
CA ILE A 6 2.36 8.65 6.83
C ILE A 6 1.52 9.12 8.01
N GLN A 7 0.22 8.87 7.93
CA GLN A 7 -0.67 8.99 9.09
C GLN A 7 -0.53 7.72 9.92
N THR A 8 0.26 7.79 10.99
CA THR A 8 0.44 6.67 11.91
C THR A 8 -0.83 6.42 12.70
N GLN A 9 -1.43 5.26 12.49
CA GLN A 9 -2.60 4.77 13.20
C GLN A 9 -2.46 3.26 13.44
N THR A 10 -3.09 2.76 14.49
CA THR A 10 -3.08 1.33 14.84
C THR A 10 -4.31 0.60 14.31
N HIS A 11 -5.34 1.33 13.89
CA HIS A 11 -6.60 0.81 13.39
C HIS A 11 -7.00 1.52 12.09
N LEU A 12 -7.57 0.79 11.14
CA LEU A 12 -8.08 1.29 9.86
C LEU A 12 -9.36 0.52 9.55
N GLU A 13 -10.45 1.24 9.30
CA GLU A 13 -11.75 0.71 8.91
C GLU A 13 -12.22 1.45 7.64
N ILE A 14 -12.71 0.70 6.66
CA ILE A 14 -13.15 1.22 5.35
C ILE A 14 -14.40 0.44 4.95
N ASP A 15 -15.49 1.16 4.70
CA ASP A 15 -16.73 0.61 4.17
C ASP A 15 -16.77 0.66 2.63
N GLY A 16 -17.60 -0.20 2.02
CA GLY A 16 -17.84 -0.17 0.57
C GLY A 16 -16.68 -0.70 -0.28
N VAL A 17 -15.84 -1.56 0.27
CA VAL A 17 -14.66 -2.13 -0.41
C VAL A 17 -15.06 -3.14 -1.49
N GLU A 18 -14.57 -2.98 -2.72
CA GLU A 18 -14.67 -4.00 -3.78
C GLU A 18 -13.81 -5.23 -3.43
N GLY A 19 -12.59 -5.00 -2.93
CA GLY A 19 -11.70 -6.06 -2.47
C GLY A 19 -10.33 -5.54 -2.05
N PHE A 20 -9.40 -6.45 -1.72
CA PHE A 20 -8.02 -6.06 -1.38
C PHE A 20 -7.00 -7.14 -1.75
N PHE A 21 -5.75 -6.70 -1.91
CA PHE A 21 -4.59 -7.58 -2.07
C PHE A 21 -3.64 -7.46 -0.88
N ILE A 22 -3.07 -8.58 -0.46
CA ILE A 22 -1.96 -8.63 0.50
C ILE A 22 -0.70 -8.98 -0.27
N ARG A 23 0.28 -8.08 -0.32
CA ARG A 23 1.52 -8.28 -1.08
C ARG A 23 2.74 -7.77 -0.34
N LYS A 24 3.92 -8.23 -0.74
CA LYS A 24 5.19 -7.65 -0.33
C LYS A 24 5.53 -6.45 -1.21
N VAL A 25 6.05 -5.38 -0.61
CA VAL A 25 6.57 -4.24 -1.36
C VAL A 25 7.88 -4.65 -2.05
N THR A 26 7.86 -4.69 -3.38
CA THR A 26 9.02 -5.05 -4.22
C THR A 26 9.51 -3.85 -5.01
N LYS A 27 10.78 -3.89 -5.45
CA LYS A 27 11.37 -2.84 -6.30
C LYS A 27 10.73 -2.78 -7.70
N PHE A 28 10.29 -3.94 -8.18
CA PHE A 28 9.65 -4.11 -9.48
C PHE A 28 8.26 -4.68 -9.25
N GLY A 29 7.27 -3.98 -9.78
CA GLY A 29 5.88 -4.42 -9.76
C GLY A 29 5.43 -4.95 -11.11
N ASN A 30 4.16 -5.28 -11.16
CA ASN A 30 3.42 -5.58 -12.37
C ASN A 30 3.22 -4.24 -13.13
N SER A 31 2.97 -4.27 -14.44
CA SER A 31 2.84 -3.06 -15.28
C SER A 31 1.83 -2.02 -14.77
N ALA A 32 0.84 -2.43 -13.96
CA ALA A 32 -0.05 -1.54 -13.22
C ALA A 32 0.68 -0.95 -11.99
N LYS A 33 0.86 0.38 -11.98
CA LYS A 33 1.67 1.08 -10.97
C LYS A 33 0.82 1.55 -9.79
N VAL A 34 1.12 1.03 -8.61
CA VAL A 34 0.72 1.59 -7.31
C VAL A 34 2.01 1.85 -6.53
N ASP A 35 2.33 3.12 -6.32
CA ASP A 35 3.62 3.50 -5.74
C ASP A 35 3.61 3.40 -4.21
N CYS A 36 4.63 2.74 -3.65
CA CYS A 36 4.89 2.68 -2.21
C CYS A 36 6.30 3.24 -1.93
N PRO A 37 6.49 4.10 -0.91
CA PRO A 37 7.81 4.63 -0.59
C PRO A 37 8.84 3.52 -0.34
N LYS A 38 10.08 3.73 -0.80
CA LYS A 38 11.15 2.72 -0.71
C LYS A 38 11.49 2.30 0.73
N ASP A 39 11.18 3.15 1.72
CA ASP A 39 11.37 2.87 3.15
C ASP A 39 10.54 1.67 3.66
N TYR A 40 9.56 1.23 2.86
CA TYR A 40 8.70 0.09 3.16
C TYR A 40 9.01 -1.17 2.32
N LEU A 41 10.11 -1.18 1.55
CA LEU A 41 10.55 -2.38 0.81
C LEU A 41 10.63 -3.62 1.72
N GLY A 42 10.10 -4.75 1.24
CA GLY A 42 10.05 -6.02 1.99
C GLY A 42 8.94 -6.12 3.05
N ARG A 43 8.26 -5.02 3.37
CA ARG A 43 7.10 -5.05 4.27
C ARG A 43 5.86 -5.61 3.58
N THR A 44 4.94 -6.13 4.37
CA THR A 44 3.62 -6.53 3.90
C THR A 44 2.76 -5.28 3.78
N ALA A 45 2.14 -5.08 2.62
CA ALA A 45 1.21 -4.00 2.35
C ALA A 45 -0.15 -4.58 1.98
N TYR A 46 -1.20 -3.90 2.44
CA TYR A 46 -2.57 -4.11 2.01
C TYR A 46 -2.88 -3.07 0.94
N LEU A 47 -3.33 -3.51 -0.24
CA LEU A 47 -3.83 -2.65 -1.30
C LEU A 47 -5.34 -2.84 -1.37
N VAL A 48 -6.09 -1.87 -0.87
CA VAL A 48 -7.56 -1.88 -0.86
C VAL A 48 -8.08 -1.21 -2.12
N ILE A 49 -9.03 -1.84 -2.78
CA ILE A 49 -9.79 -1.31 -3.91
C ILE A 49 -11.17 -0.94 -3.38
N ILE A 50 -11.54 0.33 -3.49
CA ILE A 50 -12.84 0.89 -3.07
C ILE A 50 -13.71 1.03 -4.31
#